data_AF-A0A1V9FMG1-F1
#
_entry.id   AF-A0A1V9FMG1-F1
#
_cell.length_a   1.000
_cell.length_b   1.000
_cell.length_c   1.000
_cell.angle_alpha   90.00
_cell.angle_beta   90.00
_cell.angle_gamma   90.00
#
_symmetry.space_group_name_H-M   'P 1'
#
loop_
_entity.id
_entity.type
_entity.pdbx_description
1 polymer ?
#
loop_
_entity_poly.entity_id
_entity_poly.type
_entity_poly.pdbx_seq_one_letter_code
_entity_poly.pdbx_strand_id
1 'polypeptide(L)'
;MKEYRFIKIGQFWFIDLPEYIEQGGSAGDLQMVDGADTMLDVMAENGDSVSLTISTEPFEGADELVLTEKCEPEIGGGYYLMKTYKGQAINQRMWLCQVTEFVFGDLPEHIFVRQEGE
;
A
#
# COMPACT_ATOMS: atom_id res chain seq x y z
N MET A 1 -12.26 -2.28 7.21
CA MET A 1 -11.93 -1.11 6.35
C MET A 1 -11.32 -0.01 7.19
N LYS A 2 -10.15 0.48 6.80
CA LYS A 2 -9.48 1.66 7.38
C LYS A 2 -9.01 2.55 6.24
N GLU A 3 -9.05 3.86 6.42
CA GLU A 3 -8.55 4.83 5.45
C GLU A 3 -7.11 5.19 5.79
N TYR A 4 -6.25 5.19 4.78
CA TYR A 4 -4.86 5.60 4.89
C TYR A 4 -4.57 6.67 3.84
N ARG A 5 -3.88 7.73 4.26
CA ARG A 5 -3.43 8.78 3.37
C ARG A 5 -1.98 8.52 2.98
N PHE A 6 -1.68 8.72 1.70
CA PHE A 6 -0.34 8.66 1.16
C PHE A 6 0.01 10.03 0.58
N ILE A 7 1.23 10.48 0.82
CA ILE A 7 1.71 11.81 0.44
C ILE A 7 3.01 11.66 -0.34
N LYS A 8 3.10 12.37 -1.47
CA LYS A 8 4.29 12.47 -2.28
C LYS A 8 5.13 13.65 -1.82
N ILE A 9 6.38 13.38 -1.47
CA ILE A 9 7.37 14.40 -1.10
C ILE A 9 8.51 14.32 -2.11
N GLY A 10 8.49 15.24 -3.08
CA GLY A 10 9.42 15.21 -4.21
C GLY A 10 9.12 14.04 -5.15
N GLN A 11 9.99 13.03 -5.17
CA GLN A 11 9.82 11.83 -6.00
C GLN A 11 9.41 10.59 -5.21
N PHE A 12 9.28 10.71 -3.89
CA PHE A 12 9.05 9.57 -3.00
C PHE A 12 7.66 9.65 -2.38
N TRP A 13 7.02 8.50 -2.26
CA TRP A 13 5.72 8.35 -1.62
C TRP A 13 5.89 7.87 -0.19
N PHE A 14 5.08 8.40 0.72
CA PHE A 14 5.06 8.03 2.13
C PHE A 14 3.63 7.80 2.59
N ILE A 15 3.41 6.80 3.45
CA ILE A 15 2.15 6.65 4.18
C ILE A 15 2.12 7.59 5.39
N ASP A 16 1.00 8.29 5.57
CA ASP A 16 0.76 9.14 6.75
C ASP A 16 0.33 8.26 7.92
N LEU A 17 1.31 7.80 8.70
CA LEU A 17 1.12 6.88 9.82
C LEU A 17 1.90 7.37 11.06
N PRO A 18 1.42 8.42 11.75
CA PRO A 18 2.12 8.99 12.91
C PRO A 18 2.28 7.99 14.05
N GLU A 19 1.30 7.11 14.25
CA GLU A 19 1.30 6.06 15.28
C GLU A 19 2.49 5.09 15.18
N TYR A 20 3.03 4.88 13.97
CA TYR A 20 4.23 4.06 13.76
C TYR A 20 5.49 4.78 14.26
N ILE A 21 5.59 6.09 14.02
CA ILE A 21 6.70 6.92 14.50
C ILE A 21 6.64 7.09 16.02
N GLU A 22 5.44 7.28 16.57
CA GLU A 22 5.24 7.38 18.03
C GLU A 22 5.66 6.11 18.78
N GLN A 23 5.57 4.95 18.12
CA GLN A 23 6.03 3.67 18.67
C GLN A 23 7.53 3.40 18.47
N GLY A 24 8.27 4.37 17.91
CA GLY A 24 9.71 4.29 17.68
C GLY A 24 10.12 3.81 16.30
N GLY A 25 9.17 3.70 15.36
CA GLY A 25 9.45 3.42 13.96
C GLY A 25 10.16 4.58 13.24
N SER A 26 10.82 4.29 12.11
CA SER A 26 11.53 5.29 11.32
C SER A 26 10.62 5.86 10.22
N ALA A 27 10.75 7.17 9.95
CA ALA A 27 10.07 7.80 8.80
C ALA A 27 10.48 7.18 7.46
N GLY A 28 11.68 6.59 7.38
CA GLY A 28 12.13 5.86 6.20
C GLY A 28 11.32 4.58 5.94
N ASP A 29 10.78 3.93 6.98
CA ASP A 29 10.00 2.71 6.81
C ASP A 29 8.60 3.00 6.22
N LEU A 30 8.10 4.23 6.42
CA LEU A 30 6.85 4.70 5.86
C LEU A 30 6.95 4.99 4.36
N GLN A 31 8.15 4.91 3.79
CA GLN A 31 8.36 5.13 2.36
C GLN A 31 7.81 3.95 1.55
N MET A 32 7.02 4.27 0.54
CA MET A 32 6.53 3.33 -0.45
C MET A 32 7.59 3.17 -1.55
N VAL A 33 7.98 1.93 -1.83
CA VAL A 33 9.08 1.59 -2.75
C VAL A 33 8.72 0.34 -3.56
N ASP A 34 9.55 0.02 -4.56
CA ASP A 34 9.47 -1.21 -5.36
C ASP A 34 8.05 -1.48 -5.90
N GLY A 35 7.54 -0.52 -6.68
CA GLY A 35 6.26 -0.64 -7.38
C GLY A 35 5.06 -0.10 -6.62
N ALA A 36 5.13 0.01 -5.29
CA ALA A 36 4.06 0.64 -4.51
C ALA A 36 4.00 2.15 -4.77
N ASP A 37 5.15 2.80 -4.94
CA ASP A 37 5.29 4.18 -5.41
C ASP A 37 4.67 4.39 -6.80
N THR A 38 4.96 3.48 -7.73
CA THR A 38 4.44 3.54 -9.11
C THR A 38 2.92 3.41 -9.14
N MET A 39 2.37 2.50 -8.32
CA MET A 39 0.93 2.36 -8.15
C MET A 39 0.29 3.64 -7.62
N LEU A 40 0.89 4.27 -6.59
CA LEU A 40 0.39 5.53 -6.04
C LEU A 40 0.48 6.68 -7.05
N ASP A 41 1.51 6.73 -7.89
CA ASP A 41 1.61 7.68 -8.98
C ASP A 41 0.45 7.55 -9.99
N VAL A 42 0.07 6.31 -10.32
CA VAL A 42 -1.09 6.04 -11.20
C VAL A 42 -2.39 6.43 -10.50
N MET A 43 -2.54 6.10 -9.22
CA MET A 43 -3.75 6.40 -8.45
C MET A 43 -3.92 7.89 -8.18
N ALA A 44 -2.84 8.63 -7.95
CA ALA A 44 -2.93 10.06 -7.60
C ALA A 44 -3.34 10.95 -8.78
N GLU A 45 -3.39 10.44 -10.01
CA GLU A 45 -3.83 11.18 -11.21
C GLU A 45 -3.16 12.57 -11.36
N ASN A 46 -1.84 12.66 -11.12
CA ASN A 46 -1.00 13.88 -11.06
C ASN A 46 -1.07 14.69 -9.74
N GLY A 47 -1.73 14.19 -8.71
CA GLY A 47 -1.71 14.75 -7.37
C GLY A 47 -0.45 14.37 -6.57
N ASP A 48 -0.20 15.14 -5.51
CA ASP A 48 0.85 14.87 -4.53
C ASP A 48 0.32 14.15 -3.28
N SER A 49 -0.94 13.74 -3.27
CA SER A 49 -1.49 12.88 -2.22
C SER A 49 -2.62 12.01 -2.74
N VAL A 50 -2.82 10.86 -2.12
CA VAL A 50 -3.92 9.94 -2.42
C VAL A 50 -4.42 9.29 -1.13
N SER A 51 -5.74 9.20 -0.98
CA SER A 51 -6.37 8.49 0.12
C SER A 51 -6.88 7.14 -0.38
N LEU A 52 -6.47 6.07 0.32
CA LEU A 52 -6.88 4.71 0.01
C LEU A 52 -7.68 4.13 1.17
N THR A 53 -8.87 3.61 0.87
CA THR A 53 -9.58 2.70 1.76
C THR A 53 -8.97 1.32 1.61
N ILE A 54 -8.51 0.73 2.71
CA ILE A 54 -7.87 -0.58 2.73
C ILE A 54 -8.63 -1.54 3.66
N SER A 55 -8.77 -2.79 3.22
CA SER A 55 -9.47 -3.85 3.95
C SER A 55 -8.86 -5.21 3.64
N THR A 56 -8.92 -6.14 4.61
CA THR A 56 -8.62 -7.56 4.37
C THR A 56 -9.84 -8.33 3.87
N GLU A 57 -11.02 -7.70 3.90
CA GLU A 57 -12.28 -8.25 3.38
C GLU A 57 -12.69 -7.50 2.10
N PRO A 58 -13.24 -8.21 1.09
CA PRO A 58 -13.67 -7.60 -0.16
C PRO A 58 -14.80 -6.60 0.05
N PHE A 59 -14.76 -5.49 -0.66
CA PHE A 59 -15.79 -4.46 -0.62
C PHE A 59 -16.05 -3.86 -2.00
N GLU A 60 -17.19 -3.16 -2.14
CA GLU A 60 -17.65 -2.65 -3.42
C GLU A 60 -16.69 -1.60 -4.01
N GLY A 61 -16.29 -1.84 -5.27
CA GLY A 61 -15.38 -0.96 -6.00
C GLY A 61 -13.90 -1.08 -5.59
N ALA A 62 -13.55 -2.09 -4.77
CA ALA A 62 -12.15 -2.33 -4.40
C ALA A 62 -11.41 -3.15 -5.47
N ASP A 63 -10.14 -2.81 -5.65
CA ASP A 63 -9.17 -3.59 -6.40
C ASP A 63 -8.41 -4.54 -5.44
N GLU A 64 -8.18 -5.76 -5.90
CA GLU A 64 -7.54 -6.81 -5.10
C GLU A 64 -6.02 -6.84 -5.34
N LEU A 65 -5.28 -6.90 -4.24
CA LEU A 65 -3.87 -7.23 -4.17
C LEU A 65 -3.75 -8.64 -3.57
N VAL A 66 -3.09 -9.52 -4.30
CA VAL A 66 -2.84 -10.89 -3.84
C VAL A 66 -1.38 -11.04 -3.47
N LEU A 67 -1.11 -11.56 -2.28
CA LEU A 67 0.23 -11.90 -1.85
C LEU A 67 0.78 -13.03 -2.73
N THR A 68 1.92 -12.76 -3.37
CA THR A 68 2.58 -13.71 -4.29
C THR A 68 3.82 -14.33 -3.68
N GLU A 69 4.52 -13.59 -2.82
CA GLU A 69 5.78 -14.02 -2.22
C GLU A 69 5.95 -13.34 -0.87
N LYS A 70 6.31 -14.11 0.16
CA LYS A 70 6.69 -13.56 1.47
C LYS A 70 8.22 -13.44 1.49
N CYS A 71 8.71 -12.29 1.93
CA CYS A 71 10.15 -12.12 2.12
C CYS A 71 10.61 -12.86 3.38
N GLU A 72 11.91 -13.17 3.45
CA GLU A 72 12.51 -13.74 4.65
C GLU A 72 12.39 -12.79 5.84
N PRO A 73 12.32 -13.29 7.09
CA PRO A 73 12.14 -12.46 8.29
C PRO A 73 13.25 -11.42 8.49
N GLU A 74 14.42 -11.63 7.89
CA GLU A 74 15.54 -10.67 7.92
C GLU A 74 15.30 -9.44 7.03
N ILE A 75 14.50 -9.59 5.96
CA ILE A 75 14.12 -8.52 5.02
C ILE A 75 12.78 -7.91 5.46
N GLY A 76 11.84 -8.75 5.92
CA GLY A 76 10.48 -8.36 6.28
C GLY A 76 9.58 -8.06 5.07
N GLY A 77 8.26 -8.12 5.29
CA GLY A 77 7.28 -7.80 4.24
C GLY A 77 7.03 -8.89 3.19
N GLY A 78 6.43 -8.50 2.07
CA GLY A 78 6.07 -9.42 0.99
C GLY A 78 5.67 -8.74 -0.32
N TYR A 79 5.75 -9.48 -1.42
CA TYR A 79 5.34 -9.00 -2.73
C TYR A 79 3.87 -9.30 -3.01
N TYR A 80 3.14 -8.25 -3.36
CA TYR A 80 1.76 -8.31 -3.76
C TYR A 80 1.63 -8.03 -5.26
N LEU A 81 0.61 -8.63 -5.86
CA LEU A 81 0.27 -8.43 -7.26
C LEU A 81 -1.15 -7.90 -7.38
N MET A 82 -1.27 -6.69 -7.94
CA MET A 82 -2.54 -6.14 -8.40
C MET A 82 -2.75 -6.53 -9.86
N LYS A 83 -3.63 -7.50 -10.10
CA LYS A 83 -3.93 -7.97 -11.46
C LYS A 83 -4.70 -6.92 -12.24
N THR A 84 -5.68 -6.29 -11.61
CA THR A 84 -6.57 -5.31 -12.21
C THR A 84 -6.68 -4.06 -11.35
N TYR A 85 -6.78 -2.91 -11.99
CA TYR A 85 -7.08 -1.63 -11.37
C TYR A 85 -8.20 -0.92 -12.13
N LYS A 86 -9.29 -0.52 -11.46
CA LYS A 86 -10.48 0.08 -12.11
C LYS A 86 -10.98 -0.73 -13.32
N GLY A 87 -10.89 -2.06 -13.25
CA GLY A 87 -11.29 -2.99 -14.31
C GLY A 87 -10.30 -3.17 -15.48
N GLN A 88 -9.14 -2.53 -15.44
CA GLN A 88 -8.07 -2.70 -16.43
C GLN A 88 -6.98 -3.63 -15.91
N ALA A 89 -6.51 -4.57 -16.73
CA ALA A 89 -5.41 -5.45 -16.36
C ALA A 89 -4.08 -4.69 -16.37
N ILE A 90 -3.50 -4.48 -15.20
CA ILE A 90 -2.21 -3.77 -15.05
C ILE A 90 -1.07 -4.70 -14.62
N ASN A 91 -1.38 -5.84 -13.97
CA ASN A 91 -0.41 -6.78 -13.43
C ASN A 91 0.74 -6.10 -12.66
N GLN A 92 0.41 -5.12 -11.83
CA GLN A 92 1.37 -4.34 -11.08
C GLN A 92 1.85 -5.15 -9.88
N ARG A 93 3.13 -5.51 -9.89
CA ARG A 93 3.82 -6.08 -8.72
C ARG A 93 4.30 -4.94 -7.83
N MET A 94 4.17 -5.13 -6.52
CA MET A 94 4.65 -4.18 -5.52
C MET A 94 5.18 -4.91 -4.29
N TRP A 95 6.21 -4.37 -3.64
CA TRP A 95 6.65 -4.84 -2.33
C TRP A 95 5.99 -4.02 -1.23
N LEU A 96 5.41 -4.71 -0.25
CA LEU A 96 4.89 -4.12 0.98
C LEU A 96 5.80 -4.54 2.13
N CYS A 97 6.42 -3.55 2.77
CA CYS A 97 7.37 -3.76 3.87
C CYS A 97 6.67 -4.13 5.19
N GLN A 98 7.46 -4.27 6.25
CA GLN A 98 6.98 -4.64 7.59
C GLN A 98 5.95 -3.65 8.18
N VAL A 99 5.86 -2.41 7.69
CA VAL A 99 4.78 -1.47 8.08
C VAL A 99 3.39 -2.05 7.79
N THR A 100 3.28 -2.92 6.79
CA THR A 100 2.02 -3.62 6.49
C THR A 100 1.64 -4.59 7.60
N GLU A 101 2.61 -5.30 8.18
CA GLU A 101 2.38 -6.16 9.36
C GLU A 101 1.95 -5.33 10.57
N PHE A 102 2.51 -4.13 10.74
CA PHE A 102 2.07 -3.23 11.79
C PHE A 102 0.61 -2.76 11.60
N VAL A 103 0.24 -2.44 10.35
CA VAL A 103 -1.10 -1.95 10.00
C VAL A 103 -2.18 -3.02 10.17
N PHE A 104 -1.89 -4.27 9.76
CA PHE A 104 -2.85 -5.37 9.77
C PHE A 104 -2.70 -6.35 10.93
N GLY A 105 -1.58 -6.32 11.64
CA GLY A 105 -1.17 -7.34 12.62
C GLY A 105 -0.39 -8.50 11.98
N ASP A 106 -0.54 -8.72 10.68
CA ASP A 106 0.03 -9.83 9.91
C ASP A 106 0.27 -9.42 8.44
N LEU A 107 0.83 -10.31 7.60
CA LEU A 107 0.80 -10.19 6.14
C LEU A 107 -0.42 -10.94 5.57
N PRO A 108 -1.56 -10.27 5.33
CA PRO A 108 -2.75 -10.90 4.78
C PRO A 108 -2.51 -11.41 3.36
N GLU A 109 -3.11 -12.54 3.00
CA GLU A 109 -2.99 -13.10 1.65
C GLU A 109 -3.71 -12.24 0.59
N HIS A 110 -4.77 -11.55 1.01
CA HIS A 110 -5.59 -10.68 0.18
C HIS A 110 -5.75 -9.32 0.85
N ILE A 111 -5.45 -8.26 0.10
CA ILE A 111 -5.70 -6.87 0.51
C ILE A 111 -6.58 -6.26 -0.56
N PHE A 112 -7.67 -5.63 -0.14
CA PHE A 112 -8.57 -4.89 -0.99
C PHE A 112 -8.33 -3.41 -0.77
N VAL A 113 -8.03 -2.68 -1.85
CA VAL A 113 -7.80 -1.24 -1.82
C VAL A 113 -8.77 -0.54 -2.74
N ARG A 114 -9.23 0.64 -2.35
CA ARG A 114 -9.95 1.54 -3.24
C ARG A 114 -9.43 2.93 -3.04
N GLN A 115 -9.17 3.61 -4.15
CA GLN A 115 -8.91 5.03 -4.11
C GLN A 115 -10.20 5.77 -3.77
N GLU A 116 -10.19 6.56 -2.71
CA GLU A 116 -11.24 7.55 -2.48
C GLU A 116 -10.94 8.76 -3.38
N GLY A 117 -11.85 9.06 -4.31
CA GLY A 117 -11.77 10.29 -5.10
C GLY A 117 -12.17 11.49 -4.24
N GLU A 118 -11.49 12.63 -4.42
CA GLU A 118 -11.97 13.93 -3.91
C GLU A 118 -13.30 14.36 -4.55
#